data_AF-A0A914LXV1-F1
#
_entry.id   AF-A0A914LXV1-F1
#
_cell.length_a   1.000
_cell.length_b   1.000
_cell.length_c   1.000
_cell.angle_alpha   90.00
_cell.angle_beta   90.00
_cell.angle_gamma   90.00
#
_symmetry.space_group_name_H-M   'P 1'
#
loop_
_entity.id
_entity.type
_entity.pdbx_description
1 polymer ?
#
loop_
_entity_poly.entity_id
_entity_poly.type
_entity_poly.pdbx_seq_one_letter_code
_entity_poly.pdbx_strand_id
1 'polypeptide(L)'
;MPEILKEVTTEPTVFDKMNKSFKRRLEYPKEILISFNETYVIGKGGFGTVYHAYWPLKKKCVTFKSTCKFGGKREIQVFNYFNNLRIVNPNESKYVAEMYGYVELKEKIAIALELGENNLRGYYLKNILKGGYYFKNIVNGNNRHLSSSYFSTSITKLLKGAAKALEQFHKHGIHLDIKADNFIISQEQNEGDNVIVCKLIDFNTSFLYKHHNFDDIRIKNTTPLYKAPEIRNDDKMKLTKRVDVWAFGLMSYKLLYTLSVDKYEDLDKLLNEYRNDLTKSSRLDRIIKACIQVNAFKRASMKAINNFWNKECDAFGYEEENFKNVKICED
;
A
#
# COMPACT_ATOMS: atom_id res chain seq x y z
N MET A 1 -10.68 40.06 12.63
CA MET A 1 -11.71 39.74 11.61
C MET A 1 -11.68 38.24 11.40
N PRO A 2 -12.77 37.49 11.65
CA PRO A 2 -12.79 36.06 11.40
C PRO A 2 -13.15 35.78 9.94
N GLU A 3 -12.30 35.01 9.26
CA GLU A 3 -12.49 34.56 7.87
C GLU A 3 -13.54 33.44 7.79
N ILE A 4 -14.62 33.77 7.07
CA ILE A 4 -15.55 32.95 6.28
C ILE A 4 -15.48 31.42 6.50
N LEU A 5 -16.31 30.92 7.42
CA LEU A 5 -16.80 29.55 7.42
C LEU A 5 -17.77 29.41 6.22
N LYS A 6 -17.39 28.65 5.18
CA LYS A 6 -18.34 28.19 4.18
C LYS A 6 -19.05 26.94 4.70
N GLU A 7 -20.24 27.14 5.27
CA GLU A 7 -21.21 26.06 5.45
C GLU A 7 -21.63 25.55 4.06
N VAL A 8 -21.36 24.28 3.79
CA VAL A 8 -21.95 23.56 2.66
C VAL A 8 -23.16 22.82 3.21
N THR A 9 -24.30 23.50 3.24
CA THR A 9 -25.61 22.86 3.44
C THR A 9 -26.12 22.41 2.07
N THR A 10 -26.43 21.12 1.94
CA THR A 10 -27.15 20.60 0.76
C THR A 10 -28.48 20.05 1.24
N GLU A 11 -29.57 20.71 0.82
CA GLU A 11 -30.94 20.23 1.03
C GLU A 11 -31.14 18.84 0.39
N PRO A 12 -31.91 17.94 1.03
CA PRO A 12 -32.13 16.60 0.52
C PRO A 12 -33.18 16.59 -0.60
N THR A 13 -32.77 16.23 -1.82
CA THR A 13 -33.71 15.87 -2.89
C THR A 13 -34.35 14.51 -2.62
N VAL A 14 -35.68 14.52 -2.62
CA VAL A 14 -36.63 13.41 -2.45
C VAL A 14 -36.34 12.23 -3.38
N PHE A 15 -36.32 11.01 -2.85
CA PHE A 15 -36.73 9.81 -3.57
C PHE A 15 -37.42 8.84 -2.61
N ASP A 16 -38.67 8.51 -2.93
CA ASP A 16 -39.52 7.60 -2.18
C ASP A 16 -40.06 6.49 -3.09
N LYS A 17 -40.31 5.33 -2.48
CA LYS A 17 -40.91 4.06 -2.98
C LYS A 17 -40.02 3.05 -3.70
N MET A 18 -39.52 2.05 -2.95
CA MET A 18 -39.81 0.62 -3.21
C MET A 18 -39.35 -0.32 -2.07
N ASN A 19 -40.30 -1.17 -1.65
CA ASN A 19 -40.25 -2.42 -0.85
C ASN A 19 -39.69 -2.47 0.59
N LYS A 20 -40.58 -2.93 1.49
CA LYS A 20 -40.59 -2.78 2.96
C LYS A 20 -39.91 -3.88 3.78
N SER A 21 -39.24 -4.88 3.20
CA SER A 21 -38.83 -6.09 3.96
C SER A 21 -37.33 -6.27 4.25
N PHE A 22 -36.44 -5.38 3.81
CA PHE A 22 -34.99 -5.50 4.07
C PHE A 22 -34.38 -4.29 4.81
N LYS A 23 -35.19 -3.59 5.63
CA LYS A 23 -34.69 -2.62 6.61
C LYS A 23 -34.03 -3.36 7.79
N ARG A 24 -32.73 -3.62 7.73
CA ARG A 24 -31.88 -3.73 8.94
C ARG A 24 -30.40 -3.45 8.61
N ARG A 25 -29.98 -2.22 8.95
CA ARG A 25 -28.61 -1.72 9.18
C ARG A 25 -27.67 -1.52 7.98
N LEU A 26 -27.87 -0.41 7.27
CA LEU A 26 -26.78 0.39 6.68
C LEU A 26 -27.13 1.87 6.89
N GLU A 27 -26.96 2.36 8.13
CA GLU A 27 -26.94 3.80 8.39
C GLU A 27 -25.51 4.29 8.20
N TYR A 28 -25.14 4.68 6.97
CA TYR A 28 -24.04 5.63 6.79
C TYR A 28 -24.52 6.97 7.38
N PRO A 29 -23.69 7.70 8.15
CA PRO A 29 -24.16 8.88 8.87
C PRO A 29 -24.65 9.92 7.86
N LYS A 30 -25.85 10.47 8.13
CA LYS A 30 -26.55 11.44 7.28
C LYS A 30 -25.79 12.75 7.07
N GLU A 31 -24.71 13.03 7.80
CA GLU A 31 -23.83 14.17 7.56
C GLU A 31 -22.37 13.82 7.95
N ILE A 32 -21.44 14.00 7.01
CA ILE A 32 -20.00 13.96 7.27
C ILE A 32 -19.50 15.40 7.29
N LEU A 33 -19.48 16.00 8.49
CA LEU A 33 -18.88 17.32 8.71
C LEU A 33 -17.40 17.15 9.04
N ILE A 34 -16.53 17.51 8.10
CA ILE A 34 -15.08 17.49 8.28
C ILE A 34 -14.57 18.92 8.26
N SER A 35 -13.88 19.30 9.34
CA SER A 35 -13.13 20.54 9.40
C SER A 35 -11.69 20.23 8.99
N PHE A 36 -11.21 20.92 7.95
CA PHE A 36 -9.83 20.79 7.49
C PHE A 36 -9.31 22.18 7.13
N ASN A 37 -7.99 22.34 7.24
CA ASN A 37 -7.32 23.53 6.77
C ASN A 37 -6.50 23.16 5.54
N GLU A 38 -6.70 23.89 4.45
CA GLU A 38 -6.08 23.64 3.15
C GLU A 38 -4.55 23.72 3.19
N THR A 39 -3.96 24.31 4.24
CA THR A 39 -2.50 24.33 4.43
C THR A 39 -1.94 23.03 5.00
N TYR A 40 -2.77 22.18 5.62
CA TYR A 40 -2.34 20.91 6.24
C TYR A 40 -2.40 19.74 5.25
N VAL A 41 -1.71 19.92 4.12
CA VAL A 41 -1.58 18.90 3.09
C VAL A 41 -0.62 17.81 3.57
N ILE A 42 -1.09 16.57 3.61
CA ILE A 42 -0.27 15.38 3.92
C ILE A 42 0.09 14.57 2.68
N GLY A 43 -0.53 14.86 1.53
CA GLY A 43 -0.18 14.26 0.26
C GLY A 43 -0.80 14.97 -0.94
N LYS A 44 -0.09 15.00 -2.07
CA LYS A 44 -0.58 15.57 -3.33
C LYS A 44 -0.13 14.68 -4.48
N GLY A 45 -1.04 14.35 -5.40
CA GLY A 45 -0.77 13.47 -6.52
C GLY A 45 -1.72 13.68 -7.69
N GLY A 46 -1.55 12.88 -8.75
CA GLY A 46 -2.32 13.03 -10.00
C GLY A 46 -3.84 12.88 -9.85
N PHE A 47 -4.30 12.20 -8.80
CA PHE A 47 -5.72 12.01 -8.54
C PHE A 47 -6.31 13.04 -7.58
N GLY A 48 -5.51 13.80 -6.85
CA GLY A 48 -6.06 14.69 -5.83
C GLY A 48 -5.09 15.19 -4.78
N THR A 49 -5.66 15.80 -3.74
CA THR A 49 -4.94 16.31 -2.57
C THR A 49 -5.52 15.69 -1.31
N VAL A 50 -4.64 15.34 -0.38
CA VAL A 50 -4.92 14.66 0.88
C VAL A 50 -4.53 15.59 2.01
N TYR A 51 -5.42 15.75 2.98
CA TYR A 51 -5.31 16.67 4.10
C TYR A 51 -5.45 15.92 5.41
N HIS A 52 -4.71 16.37 6.42
CA HIS A 52 -5.03 16.03 7.80
C HIS A 52 -6.24 16.86 8.23
N ALA A 53 -7.27 16.20 8.74
CA ALA A 53 -8.53 16.84 9.07
C ALA A 53 -9.08 16.37 10.42
N TYR A 54 -10.07 17.09 10.93
CA TYR A 54 -10.75 16.77 12.18
C TYR A 54 -12.24 16.55 11.90
N TRP A 55 -12.80 15.47 12.47
CA TRP A 55 -14.23 15.19 12.44
C TRP A 55 -14.84 15.56 13.80
N PRO A 56 -15.49 16.73 13.93
CA PRO A 56 -15.92 17.26 15.23
C PRO A 56 -16.93 16.35 15.94
N LEU A 57 -17.92 15.83 15.21
CA LEU A 57 -18.98 14.98 15.77
C LEU A 57 -18.43 13.67 16.37
N LYS A 58 -17.33 13.15 15.83
CA LYS A 58 -16.68 11.92 16.31
C LYS A 58 -15.46 12.20 17.20
N LYS A 59 -15.11 13.48 17.40
CA LYS A 59 -13.94 13.93 18.15
C LYS A 59 -12.65 13.20 17.76
N LYS A 60 -12.42 13.02 16.46
CA LYS A 60 -11.27 12.26 15.94
C LYS A 60 -10.61 12.94 14.76
N CYS A 61 -9.30 12.77 14.64
CA CYS A 61 -8.56 13.15 13.44
C CYS A 61 -8.78 12.11 12.34
N VAL A 62 -8.84 12.56 11.09
CA VAL A 62 -9.11 11.74 9.90
C VAL A 62 -8.24 12.21 8.74
N THR A 63 -8.10 11.34 7.74
CA THR A 63 -7.57 11.72 6.44
C THR A 63 -8.72 12.22 5.57
N PHE A 64 -8.59 13.41 4.99
CA PHE A 64 -9.54 13.95 4.02
C PHE A 64 -8.90 13.99 2.63
N LYS A 65 -9.48 13.29 1.65
CA LYS A 65 -8.97 13.24 0.27
C LYS A 65 -9.96 13.91 -0.68
N SER A 66 -9.53 14.95 -1.37
CA SER A 66 -10.24 15.55 -2.50
C SER A 66 -9.67 14.99 -3.80
N THR A 67 -10.45 14.16 -4.50
CA THR A 67 -10.01 13.39 -5.68
C THR A 67 -10.88 13.64 -6.91
N CYS A 68 -10.38 13.36 -8.11
CA CYS A 68 -11.18 13.43 -9.34
C CYS A 68 -12.26 12.33 -9.37
N LYS A 69 -13.35 12.55 -10.11
CA LYS A 69 -14.47 11.60 -10.15
C LYS A 69 -14.07 10.21 -10.66
N PHE A 70 -13.22 10.15 -11.68
CA PHE A 70 -12.81 8.89 -12.28
C PHE A 70 -12.09 7.98 -11.27
N GLY A 71 -11.04 8.50 -10.61
CA GLY A 71 -10.31 7.75 -9.58
C GLY A 71 -11.17 7.50 -8.34
N GLY A 72 -11.85 8.54 -7.84
CA GLY A 72 -12.66 8.47 -6.63
C GLY A 72 -13.77 7.43 -6.68
N LYS A 73 -14.45 7.25 -7.82
CA LYS A 73 -15.49 6.21 -7.97
C LYS A 73 -14.92 4.81 -7.79
N ARG A 74 -13.75 4.54 -8.36
CA ARG A 74 -13.07 3.24 -8.20
C ARG A 74 -12.62 3.03 -6.76
N GLU A 75 -12.00 4.05 -6.17
CA GLU A 75 -11.53 4.01 -4.80
C GLU A 75 -12.68 3.74 -3.80
N ILE A 76 -13.82 4.42 -3.96
CA ILE A 76 -15.03 4.18 -3.16
C ILE A 76 -15.54 2.75 -3.28
N GLN A 77 -15.56 2.17 -4.49
CA GLN A 77 -16.01 0.79 -4.69
C GLN A 77 -15.13 -0.20 -3.91
N VAL A 78 -13.81 -0.01 -3.96
CA VAL A 78 -12.86 -0.86 -3.23
C VAL A 78 -13.01 -0.67 -1.72
N PHE A 79 -13.12 0.56 -1.25
CA PHE A 79 -13.33 0.83 0.17
C PHE A 79 -14.66 0.26 0.70
N ASN A 80 -15.76 0.42 -0.05
CA ASN A 80 -17.05 -0.17 0.33
C ASN A 80 -16.97 -1.70 0.42
N TYR A 81 -16.26 -2.34 -0.51
CA TYR A 81 -16.02 -3.79 -0.45
C TYR A 81 -15.31 -4.18 0.85
N PHE A 82 -14.19 -3.54 1.18
CA PHE A 82 -13.42 -3.86 2.39
C PHE A 82 -14.12 -3.43 3.69
N ASN A 83 -14.92 -2.36 3.68
CA ASN A 83 -15.75 -1.97 4.82
C ASN A 83 -16.84 -3.02 5.11
N ASN A 84 -17.51 -3.52 4.06
CA ASN A 84 -18.49 -4.60 4.22
C ASN A 84 -17.80 -5.88 4.71
N LEU A 85 -16.61 -6.18 4.16
CA LEU A 85 -15.81 -7.31 4.61
C LEU A 85 -15.38 -7.17 6.07
N ARG A 86 -15.07 -5.95 6.53
CA ARG A 86 -14.73 -5.67 7.93
C ARG A 86 -15.84 -6.03 8.90
N ILE A 87 -17.10 -5.89 8.49
CA ILE A 87 -18.26 -6.24 9.32
C ILE A 87 -18.40 -7.76 9.47
N VAL A 88 -18.19 -8.52 8.38
CA VAL A 88 -18.42 -9.97 8.35
C VAL A 88 -17.19 -10.80 8.74
N ASN A 89 -15.99 -10.34 8.39
CA ASN A 89 -14.71 -10.98 8.65
C ASN A 89 -13.61 -9.91 8.83
N PRO A 90 -13.50 -9.29 10.02
CA PRO A 90 -12.55 -8.22 10.28
C PRO A 90 -11.11 -8.54 9.87
N ASN A 91 -10.68 -9.79 10.04
CA ASN A 91 -9.33 -10.25 9.71
C ASN A 91 -8.98 -10.18 8.22
N GLU A 92 -9.97 -10.20 7.32
CA GLU A 92 -9.74 -10.04 5.87
C GLU A 92 -9.71 -8.59 5.41
N SER A 93 -9.95 -7.64 6.32
CA SER A 93 -9.93 -6.20 6.05
C SER A 93 -8.90 -5.44 6.89
N LYS A 94 -8.19 -6.13 7.79
CA LYS A 94 -7.32 -5.55 8.82
C LYS A 94 -6.26 -4.61 8.25
N TYR A 95 -5.70 -4.97 7.10
CA TYR A 95 -4.61 -4.23 6.47
C TYR A 95 -5.04 -3.29 5.34
N VAL A 96 -6.32 -2.90 5.31
CA VAL A 96 -6.84 -1.84 4.41
C VAL A 96 -7.36 -0.71 5.27
N ALA A 97 -7.02 0.53 4.95
CA ALA A 97 -7.52 1.69 5.68
C ALA A 97 -9.05 1.74 5.64
N GLU A 98 -9.69 2.18 6.72
CA GLU A 98 -11.14 2.33 6.74
C GLU A 98 -11.57 3.60 6.01
N MET A 99 -12.64 3.50 5.21
CA MET A 99 -13.36 4.68 4.72
C MET A 99 -14.53 4.97 5.63
N TYR A 100 -14.58 6.16 6.20
CA TYR A 100 -15.71 6.59 7.02
C TYR A 100 -16.88 7.11 6.19
N GLY A 101 -16.61 7.59 4.97
CA GLY A 101 -17.61 7.90 3.96
C GLY A 101 -17.09 8.88 2.92
N TYR A 102 -17.97 9.35 2.05
CA TYR A 102 -17.62 10.22 0.93
C TYR A 102 -18.77 11.15 0.55
N VAL A 103 -18.45 12.22 -0.18
CA VAL A 103 -19.40 13.16 -0.79
C VAL A 103 -19.01 13.35 -2.25
N GLU A 104 -19.98 13.20 -3.16
CA GLU A 104 -19.80 13.57 -4.55
C GLU A 104 -20.09 15.06 -4.73
N LEU A 105 -19.08 15.79 -5.20
CA LEU A 105 -19.19 17.21 -5.55
C LEU A 105 -19.36 17.33 -7.07
N LYS A 106 -19.60 18.55 -7.58
CA LYS A 106 -19.82 18.78 -9.01
C LYS A 106 -18.69 18.21 -9.88
N GLU A 107 -17.43 18.51 -9.54
CA GLU A 107 -16.24 18.12 -10.32
C GLU A 107 -15.31 17.13 -9.60
N LYS A 108 -15.56 16.85 -8.33
CA LYS A 108 -14.66 16.09 -7.46
C LYS A 108 -15.43 15.12 -6.57
N ILE A 109 -14.70 14.24 -5.92
CA ILE A 109 -15.18 13.40 -4.82
C ILE A 109 -14.34 13.73 -3.60
N ALA A 110 -15.00 13.91 -2.46
CA ALA A 110 -14.37 14.06 -1.17
C ALA A 110 -14.52 12.76 -0.38
N ILE A 111 -13.43 12.20 0.15
CA ILE A 111 -13.43 10.92 0.88
C ILE A 111 -12.81 11.13 2.26
N ALA A 112 -13.50 10.63 3.29
CA ALA A 112 -13.04 10.60 4.66
C ALA A 112 -12.48 9.21 4.98
N LEU A 113 -11.21 9.14 5.35
CA LEU A 113 -10.48 7.89 5.60
C LEU A 113 -9.87 7.87 7.01
N GLU A 114 -9.51 6.67 7.45
CA GLU A 114 -8.63 6.44 8.58
C GLU A 114 -7.36 7.28 8.47
N LEU A 115 -6.93 7.87 9.59
CA LEU A 115 -5.65 8.55 9.68
C LEU A 115 -4.58 7.56 10.13
N GLY A 116 -3.56 7.34 9.29
CA GLY A 116 -2.33 6.68 9.70
C GLY A 116 -1.31 7.68 10.24
N GLU A 117 -0.19 7.17 10.76
CA GLU A 117 0.92 8.03 11.17
C GLU A 117 1.64 8.64 9.96
N ASN A 118 2.64 7.93 9.43
CA ASN A 118 3.34 8.29 8.20
C ASN A 118 2.98 7.27 7.12
N ASN A 119 3.10 7.65 5.86
CA ASN A 119 3.23 6.64 4.83
C ASN A 119 4.56 5.86 4.99
N LEU A 120 4.67 4.68 4.40
CA LEU A 120 5.83 3.80 4.55
C LEU A 120 7.13 4.52 4.12
N ARG A 121 7.08 5.35 3.07
CA ARG A 121 8.21 6.19 2.65
C ARG A 121 8.64 7.16 3.75
N GLY A 122 7.70 7.91 4.31
CA GLY A 122 7.95 8.87 5.39
C GLY A 122 8.46 8.20 6.66
N TYR A 123 7.88 7.06 7.04
CA TYR A 123 8.36 6.25 8.16
C TYR A 123 9.80 5.79 7.95
N TYR A 124 10.12 5.25 6.77
CA TYR A 124 11.46 4.84 6.41
C TYR A 124 12.46 6.00 6.52
N LEU A 125 12.14 7.15 5.92
CA LEU A 125 13.03 8.32 5.94
C LEU A 125 13.25 8.85 7.36
N LYS A 126 12.18 8.94 8.16
CA LYS A 126 12.21 9.51 9.51
C LYS A 126 12.87 8.58 10.53
N ASN A 127 12.46 7.31 10.57
CA ASN A 127 12.78 6.41 11.67
C ASN A 127 13.92 5.45 11.34
N ILE A 128 14.06 5.04 10.07
CA ILE A 128 15.06 4.04 9.67
C ILE A 128 16.32 4.74 9.15
N LEU A 129 16.17 5.60 8.13
CA LEU A 129 17.31 6.24 7.47
C LEU A 129 17.93 7.34 8.33
N LYS A 130 17.14 8.33 8.77
CA LYS A 130 17.62 9.38 9.69
C LYS A 130 18.02 8.80 11.04
N GLY A 131 17.23 7.89 11.61
CA GLY A 131 17.57 7.20 12.86
C GLY A 131 18.94 6.52 12.78
N GLY A 132 19.20 5.75 11.71
CA GLY A 132 20.51 5.15 11.47
C GLY A 132 21.66 6.17 11.37
N TYR A 133 21.41 7.34 10.77
CA TYR A 133 22.40 8.42 10.71
C TYR A 133 22.67 9.08 12.07
N TYR A 134 21.65 9.30 12.90
CA TYR A 134 21.82 9.87 14.24
C TYR A 134 22.59 8.92 15.17
N PHE A 135 22.32 7.61 15.12
CA PHE A 135 23.14 6.63 15.82
C PHE A 135 24.62 6.73 15.39
N LYS A 136 24.89 6.92 14.09
CA LYS A 136 26.25 7.10 13.55
C LYS A 136 27.00 8.28 14.19
N ASN A 137 26.33 9.39 14.47
CA ASN A 137 26.97 10.57 15.07
C ASN A 137 27.19 10.45 16.58
N ILE A 138 26.36 9.70 17.30
CA ILE A 138 26.50 9.49 18.75
C ILE A 138 27.68 8.56 19.09
N VAL A 139 28.04 7.65 18.18
CA VAL A 139 29.10 6.64 18.39
C VAL A 139 30.48 7.10 17.91
N ASN A 140 30.64 8.35 17.45
CA ASN A 140 31.93 8.96 17.09
C ASN A 140 32.85 9.27 18.30
N GLY A 141 32.81 8.43 19.33
CA GLY A 141 33.83 8.35 20.38
C GLY A 141 34.59 7.02 20.39
N ASN A 142 34.17 5.99 19.64
CA ASN A 142 34.94 4.75 19.46
C ASN A 142 34.38 3.95 18.27
N ASN A 143 35.26 3.64 17.30
CA ASN A 143 34.97 2.82 16.12
C ASN A 143 34.42 1.44 16.50
N ARG A 144 33.09 1.32 16.51
CA ARG A 144 32.41 0.04 16.38
C ARG A 144 31.39 0.18 15.26
N HIS A 145 31.48 -0.72 14.29
CA HIS A 145 30.45 -1.03 13.29
C HIS A 145 29.05 -0.80 13.86
N LEU A 146 28.48 0.37 13.64
CA LEU A 146 27.06 0.58 13.89
C LEU A 146 26.30 -0.27 12.89
N SER A 147 25.61 -1.23 13.49
CA SER A 147 25.45 -2.56 12.93
C SER A 147 24.50 -2.56 11.74
N SER A 148 24.94 -3.16 10.63
CA SER A 148 24.09 -3.67 9.55
C SER A 148 22.79 -4.31 10.07
N SER A 149 22.80 -4.84 11.30
CA SER A 149 21.66 -5.47 11.97
C SER A 149 20.49 -4.54 12.30
N TYR A 150 20.68 -3.31 12.80
CA TYR A 150 19.53 -2.43 13.12
C TYR A 150 18.78 -2.04 11.86
N PHE A 151 19.50 -1.51 10.86
CA PHE A 151 18.91 -1.15 9.58
C PHE A 151 18.21 -2.36 8.95
N SER A 152 18.90 -3.50 8.87
CA SER A 152 18.34 -4.74 8.34
C SER A 152 17.10 -5.19 9.11
N THR A 153 17.10 -5.11 10.44
CA THR A 153 15.96 -5.50 11.27
C THR A 153 14.77 -4.55 11.05
N SER A 154 14.98 -3.24 11.10
CA SER A 154 13.92 -2.25 10.96
C SER A 154 13.30 -2.25 9.56
N ILE A 155 14.12 -2.35 8.50
CA ILE A 155 13.59 -2.47 7.13
C ILE A 155 12.84 -3.80 6.96
N THR A 156 13.32 -4.88 7.59
CA THR A 156 12.67 -6.18 7.57
C THR A 156 11.29 -6.12 8.25
N LYS A 157 11.19 -5.49 9.43
CA LYS A 157 9.90 -5.31 10.13
C LYS A 157 8.90 -4.51 9.28
N LEU A 158 9.38 -3.47 8.59
CA LEU A 158 8.56 -2.61 7.74
C LEU A 158 8.05 -3.35 6.50
N LEU A 159 8.95 -4.01 5.77
CA LEU A 159 8.60 -4.74 4.55
C LEU A 159 7.73 -5.97 4.83
N LYS A 160 7.93 -6.65 5.97
CA LYS A 160 7.04 -7.73 6.43
C LYS A 160 5.62 -7.22 6.69
N GLY A 161 5.49 -6.01 7.22
CA GLY A 161 4.20 -5.32 7.38
C GLY A 161 3.48 -5.11 6.06
N ALA A 162 4.17 -4.50 5.10
CA ALA A 162 3.64 -4.28 3.76
C ALA A 162 3.32 -5.59 3.03
N ALA A 163 4.13 -6.64 3.22
CA ALA A 163 3.89 -7.95 2.63
C ALA A 163 2.59 -8.59 3.13
N LYS A 164 2.31 -8.52 4.45
CA LYS A 164 1.04 -8.98 5.03
C LYS A 164 -0.17 -8.22 4.48
N ALA A 165 -0.04 -6.90 4.31
CA ALA A 165 -1.10 -6.08 3.76
C ALA A 165 -1.44 -6.48 2.32
N LEU A 166 -0.40 -6.67 1.49
CA LEU A 166 -0.57 -7.06 0.10
C LEU A 166 -1.07 -8.50 -0.05
N GLU A 167 -0.61 -9.44 0.78
CA GLU A 167 -1.13 -10.82 0.81
C GLU A 167 -2.64 -10.84 1.08
N GLN A 168 -3.11 -10.09 2.08
CA GLN A 168 -4.53 -9.99 2.38
C GLN A 168 -5.31 -9.43 1.19
N PHE A 169 -4.83 -8.33 0.59
CA PHE A 169 -5.49 -7.71 -0.56
C PHE A 169 -5.57 -8.64 -1.78
N HIS A 170 -4.52 -9.43 -2.03
CA HIS A 170 -4.44 -10.39 -3.14
C HIS A 170 -5.47 -11.52 -3.11
N LYS A 171 -6.16 -11.72 -1.97
CA LYS A 171 -7.33 -12.62 -1.89
C LYS A 171 -8.55 -12.06 -2.64
N HIS A 172 -8.59 -10.74 -2.85
CA HIS A 172 -9.77 -10.03 -3.35
C HIS A 172 -9.52 -9.27 -4.66
N GLY A 173 -8.27 -8.89 -4.95
CA GLY A 173 -7.95 -8.11 -6.14
C GLY A 173 -6.47 -7.93 -6.44
N ILE A 174 -6.19 -6.98 -7.34
CA ILE A 174 -4.86 -6.52 -7.75
C ILE A 174 -4.80 -5.00 -7.52
N HIS A 175 -3.79 -4.50 -6.82
CA HIS A 175 -3.69 -3.09 -6.43
C HIS A 175 -3.30 -2.19 -7.61
N LEU A 176 -2.34 -2.65 -8.42
CA LEU A 176 -1.80 -2.02 -9.64
C LEU A 176 -0.91 -0.79 -9.43
N ASP A 177 -0.81 -0.26 -8.22
CA ASP A 177 0.06 0.89 -7.89
C ASP A 177 0.80 0.70 -6.55
N ILE A 178 1.48 -0.44 -6.38
CA ILE A 178 2.25 -0.72 -5.17
C ILE A 178 3.52 0.13 -5.15
N LYS A 179 3.63 0.99 -4.13
CA LYS A 179 4.79 1.84 -3.81
C LYS A 179 4.74 2.26 -2.36
N ALA A 180 5.86 2.76 -1.83
CA ALA A 180 6.00 3.12 -0.42
C ALA A 180 5.04 4.25 0.02
N ASP A 181 4.53 5.04 -0.92
CA ASP A 181 3.56 6.10 -0.63
C ASP A 181 2.14 5.59 -0.40
N ASN A 182 1.82 4.37 -0.88
CA ASN A 182 0.47 3.78 -0.84
C ASN A 182 0.27 2.81 0.34
N PHE A 183 1.16 2.87 1.33
CA PHE A 183 1.00 2.20 2.62
C PHE A 183 1.08 3.26 3.72
N ILE A 184 0.15 3.23 4.67
CA ILE A 184 0.23 4.00 5.92
C ILE A 184 0.61 3.10 7.09
N ILE A 185 1.30 3.65 8.08
CA ILE A 185 1.57 2.97 9.34
C ILE A 185 0.37 3.18 10.27
N SER A 186 -0.14 2.09 10.85
CA SER A 186 -1.24 2.13 11.81
C SER A 186 -0.87 2.93 13.05
N GLN A 187 -1.81 3.71 13.60
CA GLN A 187 -1.64 4.41 14.87
C GLN A 187 -1.63 3.44 16.08
N GLU A 188 -2.12 2.23 15.90
CA GLU A 188 -2.14 1.17 16.92
C GLU A 188 -0.81 0.38 16.99
N GLN A 189 0.27 0.95 16.47
CA GLN A 189 1.58 0.31 16.45
C GLN A 189 2.19 0.28 17.86
N ASN A 190 2.51 -0.92 18.37
CA ASN A 190 3.30 -1.02 19.60
C ASN A 190 4.79 -1.07 19.26
N GLU A 191 5.64 -0.35 20.02
CA GLU A 191 7.10 -0.31 19.81
C GLU A 191 7.76 -1.69 19.95
N GLY A 192 7.16 -2.59 20.74
CA GLY A 192 7.63 -3.96 20.94
C GLY A 192 7.30 -4.94 19.81
N ASP A 193 6.49 -4.55 18.82
CA ASP A 193 6.04 -5.49 17.80
C ASP A 193 7.18 -5.91 16.86
N ASN A 194 7.17 -7.19 16.49
CA ASN A 194 8.09 -7.76 15.51
C ASN A 194 7.73 -7.41 14.05
N VAL A 195 6.62 -6.70 13.84
CA VAL A 195 6.14 -6.27 12.53
C VAL A 195 5.52 -4.89 12.66
N ILE A 196 5.81 -4.01 11.71
CA ILE A 196 5.13 -2.72 11.62
C ILE A 196 3.80 -2.93 10.89
N VAL A 197 2.68 -2.56 11.49
CA VAL A 197 1.35 -2.71 10.88
C VAL A 197 1.18 -1.67 9.78
N CYS A 198 1.25 -2.14 8.54
CA CYS A 198 0.99 -1.34 7.36
C CYS A 198 -0.45 -1.55 6.88
N LYS A 199 -1.12 -0.48 6.46
CA LYS A 199 -2.43 -0.53 5.80
C LYS A 199 -2.33 0.05 4.39
N LEU A 200 -2.93 -0.64 3.42
CA LEU A 200 -3.02 -0.15 2.05
C LEU A 200 -4.00 1.03 1.97
N ILE A 201 -3.62 1.99 1.13
CA ILE A 201 -4.41 3.16 0.74
C ILE A 201 -4.29 3.35 -0.77
N ASP A 202 -5.08 4.29 -1.31
CA ASP A 202 -5.03 4.73 -2.70
C ASP A 202 -5.40 3.63 -3.72
N PHE A 203 -6.69 3.33 -3.78
CA PHE A 203 -7.24 2.29 -4.66
C PHE A 203 -7.70 2.80 -6.03
N ASN A 204 -7.21 3.97 -6.46
CA ASN A 204 -7.61 4.64 -7.70
C ASN A 204 -7.35 3.81 -8.97
N THR A 205 -6.44 2.84 -8.92
CA THR A 205 -6.10 1.95 -10.04
C THR A 205 -6.56 0.52 -9.83
N SER A 206 -6.99 0.14 -8.63
CA SER A 206 -7.13 -1.25 -8.23
C SER A 206 -8.29 -1.98 -8.91
N PHE A 207 -8.14 -3.29 -9.03
CA PHE A 207 -9.07 -4.20 -9.67
C PHE A 207 -9.55 -5.25 -8.66
N LEU A 208 -10.86 -5.39 -8.47
CA LEU A 208 -11.47 -6.44 -7.64
C LEU A 208 -12.03 -7.57 -8.51
N TYR A 209 -11.63 -8.82 -8.23
CA TYR A 209 -11.96 -9.99 -9.06
C TYR A 209 -13.47 -10.20 -9.28
N LYS A 210 -14.29 -9.85 -8.29
CA LYS A 210 -15.75 -10.08 -8.29
C LYS A 210 -16.59 -8.83 -8.58
N HIS A 211 -15.96 -7.67 -8.72
CA HIS A 211 -16.68 -6.38 -8.78
C HIS A 211 -16.30 -5.51 -9.96
N HIS A 212 -15.24 -5.84 -10.69
CA HIS A 212 -14.78 -5.06 -11.83
C HIS A 212 -14.64 -5.94 -13.07
N ASN A 213 -14.90 -5.35 -14.23
CA ASN A 213 -14.60 -6.01 -15.50
C ASN A 213 -13.15 -5.70 -15.89
N PHE A 214 -12.52 -6.62 -16.61
CA PHE A 214 -11.14 -6.45 -17.06
C PHE A 214 -10.99 -5.24 -17.99
N ASP A 215 -12.06 -4.85 -18.67
CA ASP A 215 -12.13 -3.65 -19.51
C ASP A 215 -12.11 -2.33 -18.73
N ASP A 216 -12.34 -2.36 -17.41
CA ASP A 216 -12.26 -1.17 -16.56
C ASP A 216 -10.80 -0.80 -16.24
N ILE A 217 -9.87 -1.73 -16.41
CA ILE A 217 -8.47 -1.54 -16.04
C ILE A 217 -7.83 -0.48 -16.94
N ARG A 218 -7.05 0.42 -16.34
CA ARG A 218 -6.33 1.49 -17.04
C ARG A 218 -4.87 1.46 -16.60
N ILE A 219 -4.07 0.55 -17.17
CA ILE A 219 -2.65 0.35 -16.81
C ILE A 219 -1.84 1.65 -17.03
N LYS A 220 -2.19 2.45 -18.03
CA LYS A 220 -1.59 3.78 -18.26
C LYS A 220 -1.65 4.74 -17.06
N ASN A 221 -2.57 4.52 -16.12
CA ASN A 221 -2.77 5.38 -14.95
C ASN A 221 -1.93 4.94 -13.73
N THR A 222 -1.17 3.85 -13.82
CA THR A 222 -0.29 3.38 -12.73
C THR A 222 1.06 4.11 -12.76
N THR A 223 1.82 4.05 -11.66
CA THR A 223 3.15 4.66 -11.61
C THR A 223 4.11 3.93 -12.56
N PRO A 224 4.62 4.58 -13.63
CA PRO A 224 5.38 3.90 -14.68
C PRO A 224 6.54 3.06 -14.13
N LEU A 225 7.46 3.65 -13.37
CA LEU A 225 8.67 2.95 -12.89
C LEU A 225 8.39 1.67 -12.08
N TYR A 226 7.18 1.50 -11.53
CA TYR A 226 6.79 0.28 -10.79
C TYR A 226 6.09 -0.78 -11.66
N LYS A 227 5.82 -0.50 -12.93
CA LYS A 227 5.22 -1.47 -13.87
C LYS A 227 6.14 -2.66 -14.08
N ALA A 228 5.57 -3.84 -13.91
CA ALA A 228 6.23 -5.10 -14.23
C ALA A 228 6.48 -5.21 -15.75
N PRO A 229 7.57 -5.87 -16.18
CA PRO A 229 7.99 -5.91 -17.59
C PRO A 229 6.88 -6.32 -18.55
N GLU A 230 6.04 -7.29 -18.15
CA GLU A 230 4.96 -7.84 -18.96
C GLU A 230 3.79 -6.87 -19.23
N ILE A 231 3.63 -5.81 -18.43
CA ILE A 231 2.57 -4.81 -18.58
C ILE A 231 3.09 -3.40 -18.93
N ARG A 232 4.39 -3.23 -19.22
CA ARG A 232 4.95 -1.89 -19.56
C ARG A 232 4.39 -1.31 -20.85
N ASN A 233 4.04 -2.17 -21.80
CA ASN A 233 3.37 -1.80 -23.05
C ASN A 233 1.83 -1.71 -22.89
N ASP A 234 1.34 -1.61 -21.65
CA ASP A 234 -0.08 -1.59 -21.30
C ASP A 234 -0.88 -2.81 -21.80
N ASP A 235 -0.20 -3.94 -22.04
CA ASP A 235 -0.82 -5.21 -22.41
C ASP A 235 -1.53 -5.84 -21.22
N LYS A 236 -2.84 -5.58 -21.12
CA LYS A 236 -3.67 -6.12 -20.05
C LYS A 236 -3.79 -7.65 -20.10
N MET A 237 -3.60 -8.32 -21.23
CA MET A 237 -3.81 -9.79 -21.30
C MET A 237 -2.84 -10.60 -20.43
N LYS A 238 -1.72 -9.99 -20.04
CA LYS A 238 -0.71 -10.58 -19.14
C LYS A 238 -0.91 -10.21 -17.68
N LEU A 239 -1.98 -9.48 -17.36
CA LEU A 239 -2.19 -8.95 -16.03
C LEU A 239 -2.62 -10.04 -15.04
N THR A 240 -1.83 -10.18 -13.98
CA THR A 240 -2.13 -11.03 -12.83
C THR A 240 -1.66 -10.32 -11.56
N LYS A 241 -1.99 -10.85 -10.37
CA LYS A 241 -1.45 -10.34 -9.10
C LYS A 241 0.09 -10.31 -9.01
N ARG A 242 0.79 -11.01 -9.93
CA ARG A 242 2.26 -11.00 -10.01
C ARG A 242 2.84 -9.63 -10.37
N VAL A 243 2.06 -8.71 -10.94
CA VAL A 243 2.54 -7.34 -11.21
C VAL A 243 2.73 -6.55 -9.92
N ASP A 244 1.87 -6.76 -8.92
CA ASP A 244 2.02 -6.15 -7.60
C ASP A 244 3.22 -6.74 -6.86
N VAL A 245 3.51 -8.04 -7.05
CA VAL A 245 4.69 -8.71 -6.49
C VAL A 245 5.97 -8.07 -7.04
N TRP A 246 6.03 -7.83 -8.35
CA TRP A 246 7.16 -7.10 -8.96
C TRP A 246 7.33 -5.71 -8.33
N ALA A 247 6.25 -4.94 -8.25
CA ALA A 247 6.26 -3.60 -7.68
C ALA A 247 6.69 -3.60 -6.20
N PHE A 248 6.25 -4.59 -5.41
CA PHE A 248 6.71 -4.82 -4.05
C PHE A 248 8.21 -5.14 -3.98
N GLY A 249 8.72 -6.01 -4.86
CA GLY A 249 10.14 -6.32 -4.97
C GLY A 249 10.99 -5.10 -5.30
N LEU A 250 10.55 -4.30 -6.27
CA LEU A 250 11.20 -3.06 -6.64
C LEU A 250 11.18 -2.02 -5.50
N MET A 251 10.04 -1.84 -4.84
CA MET A 251 9.94 -0.98 -3.65
C MET A 251 10.94 -1.42 -2.58
N SER A 252 11.00 -2.72 -2.29
CA SER A 252 11.91 -3.31 -1.31
C SER A 252 13.38 -3.08 -1.68
N TYR A 253 13.74 -3.31 -2.94
CA TYR A 253 15.09 -3.05 -3.47
C TYR A 253 15.48 -1.58 -3.32
N LYS A 254 14.59 -0.64 -3.71
CA LYS A 254 14.84 0.80 -3.60
C LYS A 254 15.05 1.25 -2.15
N LEU A 255 14.31 0.67 -1.20
CA LEU A 255 14.47 1.01 0.22
C LEU A 255 15.72 0.37 0.84
N LEU A 256 16.08 -0.85 0.43
CA LEU A 256 17.28 -1.55 0.91
C LEU A 256 18.56 -0.82 0.47
N TYR A 257 18.61 -0.38 -0.78
CA TYR A 257 19.79 0.25 -1.38
C TYR A 257 19.71 1.79 -1.46
N THR A 258 18.66 2.40 -0.91
CA THR A 258 18.43 3.87 -0.91
C THR A 258 18.51 4.47 -2.32
N LEU A 259 17.92 3.80 -3.31
CA LEU A 259 18.09 4.15 -4.71
C LEU A 259 17.08 5.20 -5.20
N SER A 260 17.61 6.23 -5.86
CA SER A 260 16.87 7.13 -6.75
C SER A 260 17.18 6.78 -8.20
N VAL A 261 16.28 6.04 -8.84
CA VAL A 261 16.36 5.71 -10.27
C VAL A 261 15.10 6.21 -10.95
N ASP A 262 15.29 6.97 -12.03
CA ASP A 262 14.22 7.68 -12.75
C ASP A 262 13.98 7.15 -14.18
N LYS A 263 14.80 6.21 -14.67
CA LYS A 263 14.70 5.61 -16.02
C LYS A 263 14.63 4.09 -15.96
N TYR A 264 13.94 3.47 -16.93
CA TYR A 264 13.77 2.01 -16.97
C TYR A 264 15.03 1.28 -17.41
N GLU A 265 15.77 1.81 -18.36
CA GLU A 265 16.97 1.15 -18.91
C GLU A 265 18.02 0.94 -17.81
N ASP A 266 18.23 1.98 -17.01
CA ASP A 266 19.10 1.93 -15.83
C ASP A 266 18.57 0.92 -14.81
N LEU A 267 17.25 0.90 -14.60
CA LEU A 267 16.61 0.00 -13.66
C LEU A 267 16.74 -1.47 -14.08
N ASP A 268 16.51 -1.80 -15.35
CA ASP A 268 16.56 -3.18 -15.83
C ASP A 268 17.98 -3.74 -15.76
N LYS A 269 18.98 -2.91 -16.09
CA LYS A 269 20.39 -3.27 -15.92
C LYS A 269 20.72 -3.55 -14.44
N LEU A 270 20.35 -2.64 -13.53
CA LEU A 270 20.58 -2.78 -12.09
C LEU A 270 19.90 -4.03 -11.52
N LEU A 271 18.63 -4.26 -11.86
CA LEU A 271 17.89 -5.43 -11.39
C LEU A 271 18.45 -6.73 -11.97
N ASN A 272 18.97 -6.71 -13.21
CA ASN A 272 19.61 -7.88 -13.80
C ASN A 272 20.93 -8.22 -13.08
N GLU A 273 21.80 -7.24 -12.86
CA GLU A 273 23.04 -7.41 -12.10
C GLU A 273 22.73 -7.92 -10.69
N TYR A 274 21.77 -7.30 -10.01
CA TYR A 274 21.37 -7.69 -8.66
C TYR A 274 20.78 -9.11 -8.59
N ARG A 275 19.96 -9.53 -9.57
CA ARG A 275 19.42 -10.90 -9.62
C ARG A 275 20.53 -11.95 -9.71
N ASN A 276 21.56 -11.68 -10.50
CA ASN A 276 22.64 -12.62 -10.81
C ASN A 276 23.80 -12.58 -9.79
N ASP A 277 23.86 -11.56 -8.92
CA ASP A 277 24.89 -11.44 -7.89
C ASP A 277 24.68 -12.48 -6.77
N LEU A 278 25.50 -13.53 -6.76
CA LEU A 278 25.46 -14.61 -5.76
C LEU A 278 25.87 -14.16 -4.35
N THR A 279 26.58 -13.03 -4.22
CA THR A 279 26.96 -12.48 -2.91
C THR A 279 25.77 -11.88 -2.16
N LYS A 280 24.70 -11.50 -2.88
CA LYS A 280 23.43 -11.02 -2.33
C LYS A 280 22.50 -12.20 -1.98
N SER A 281 22.78 -12.84 -0.86
CA SER A 281 22.12 -14.09 -0.45
C SER A 281 21.39 -13.98 0.89
N SER A 282 21.27 -12.78 1.48
CA SER A 282 20.50 -12.61 2.71
C SER A 282 19.03 -13.01 2.50
N ARG A 283 18.31 -13.26 3.59
CA ARG A 283 16.87 -13.59 3.51
C ARG A 283 16.08 -12.52 2.77
N LEU A 284 16.38 -11.25 3.02
CA LEU A 284 15.74 -10.13 2.34
C LEU A 284 16.15 -10.07 0.86
N ASP A 285 17.43 -10.32 0.54
CA ASP A 285 17.86 -10.36 -0.86
C ASP A 285 17.13 -11.46 -1.65
N ARG A 286 17.03 -12.66 -1.07
CA ARG A 286 16.30 -13.79 -1.66
C ARG A 286 14.83 -13.49 -1.90
N ILE A 287 14.16 -12.80 -0.96
CA ILE A 287 12.77 -12.33 -1.12
C ILE A 287 12.68 -11.33 -2.27
N ILE A 288 13.55 -10.32 -2.31
CA ILE A 288 13.54 -9.32 -3.38
C ILE A 288 13.72 -10.01 -4.73
N LYS A 289 14.71 -10.92 -4.84
CA LYS A 289 14.95 -11.72 -6.05
C LYS A 289 13.76 -12.58 -6.45
N ALA A 290 13.05 -13.18 -5.49
CA ALA A 290 11.81 -13.92 -5.74
C ALA A 290 10.70 -13.04 -6.31
N CYS A 291 10.68 -11.75 -5.96
CA CYS A 291 9.69 -10.80 -6.42
C CYS A 291 9.99 -10.27 -7.83
N ILE A 292 11.27 -10.01 -8.14
CA ILE A 292 11.70 -9.33 -9.38
C ILE A 292 12.08 -10.29 -10.51
N GLN A 293 11.63 -11.54 -10.48
CA GLN A 293 11.83 -12.46 -11.62
C GLN A 293 11.20 -11.86 -12.90
N VAL A 294 11.91 -11.91 -14.03
CA VAL A 294 11.41 -11.36 -15.31
C VAL A 294 10.15 -12.11 -15.72
N ASN A 295 10.19 -13.44 -15.72
CA ASN A 295 9.03 -14.28 -15.96
C ASN A 295 8.08 -14.19 -14.74
N ALA A 296 6.88 -13.66 -14.95
CA ALA A 296 5.86 -13.49 -13.92
C ALA A 296 5.46 -14.82 -13.25
N PHE A 297 5.51 -15.94 -13.96
CA PHE A 297 5.20 -17.27 -13.43
C PHE A 297 6.26 -17.80 -12.45
N LYS A 298 7.50 -17.29 -12.55
CA LYS A 298 8.59 -17.63 -11.61
C LYS A 298 8.60 -16.74 -10.36
N ARG A 299 7.77 -15.70 -10.29
CA ARG A 299 7.69 -14.84 -9.10
C ARG A 299 6.95 -15.58 -7.98
N ALA A 300 7.42 -15.46 -6.75
CA ALA A 300 6.71 -15.97 -5.57
C ALA A 300 5.36 -15.26 -5.37
N SER A 301 4.40 -15.86 -4.66
CA SER A 301 3.23 -15.11 -4.18
C SER A 301 3.56 -14.37 -2.90
N MET A 302 2.71 -13.42 -2.51
CA MET A 302 2.85 -12.76 -1.20
C MET A 302 2.72 -13.75 -0.02
N LYS A 303 1.93 -14.82 -0.17
CA LYS A 303 1.84 -15.90 0.82
C LYS A 303 3.15 -16.67 0.91
N ALA A 304 3.71 -17.11 -0.21
CA ALA A 304 5.04 -17.72 -0.25
C ALA A 304 6.13 -16.81 0.36
N ILE A 305 6.06 -15.49 0.09
CA ILE A 305 6.97 -14.48 0.67
C ILE A 305 6.82 -14.41 2.19
N ASN A 306 5.60 -14.39 2.73
CA ASN A 306 5.38 -14.35 4.17
C ASN A 306 5.78 -15.66 4.86
N ASN A 307 5.48 -16.81 4.26
CA ASN A 307 5.92 -18.14 4.73
C ASN A 307 7.45 -18.20 4.80
N PHE A 308 8.12 -17.74 3.75
CA PHE A 308 9.57 -17.62 3.75
C PHE A 308 10.00 -16.64 4.85
N TRP A 309 9.43 -15.45 4.98
CA TRP A 309 9.79 -14.54 6.08
C TRP A 309 9.72 -15.19 7.47
N ASN A 310 8.71 -16.02 7.70
CA ASN A 310 8.46 -16.71 8.96
C ASN A 310 9.24 -18.01 9.16
N LYS A 311 10.09 -18.42 8.20
CA LYS A 311 10.82 -19.70 8.24
C LYS A 311 9.90 -20.93 8.21
N GLU A 312 8.76 -20.81 7.54
CA GLU A 312 7.84 -21.94 7.31
C GLU A 312 8.24 -22.79 6.10
N CYS A 313 9.20 -22.30 5.31
CA CYS A 313 9.82 -22.92 4.14
C CYS A 313 11.25 -22.36 3.93
N ASP A 314 12.00 -23.01 3.05
CA ASP A 314 13.46 -22.86 2.93
C ASP A 314 13.91 -22.24 1.61
N ALA A 315 13.09 -22.34 0.55
CA ALA A 315 13.42 -21.82 -0.77
C ALA A 315 12.19 -21.50 -1.62
N PHE A 316 12.35 -20.62 -2.59
CA PHE A 316 11.32 -20.34 -3.60
C PHE A 316 11.48 -21.26 -4.81
N GLY A 317 10.41 -21.45 -5.59
CA GLY A 317 10.46 -22.32 -6.77
C GLY A 317 11.53 -21.97 -7.80
N TYR A 318 11.89 -20.68 -7.97
CA TYR A 318 12.98 -20.29 -8.88
C TYR A 318 14.37 -20.74 -8.40
N GLU A 319 14.50 -21.15 -7.14
CA GLU A 319 15.74 -21.61 -6.52
C GLU A 319 15.85 -23.14 -6.48
N GLU A 320 14.81 -23.86 -6.90
CA GLU A 320 14.69 -25.33 -6.74
C GLU A 320 15.88 -26.08 -7.34
N GLU A 321 16.37 -25.66 -8.50
CA GLU A 321 17.53 -26.28 -9.17
C GLU A 321 18.84 -26.12 -8.37
N ASN A 322 18.92 -25.13 -7.47
CA ASN A 322 20.13 -24.80 -6.72
C ASN A 322 20.19 -25.44 -5.32
N PHE A 323 19.09 -25.99 -4.81
CA PHE A 323 19.01 -26.51 -3.45
C PHE A 323 18.45 -27.93 -3.42
N LYS A 324 19.17 -28.87 -2.80
CA LYS A 324 18.68 -30.24 -2.56
C LYS A 324 17.99 -30.32 -1.20
N ASN A 325 16.91 -31.10 -1.10
CA ASN A 325 16.17 -31.40 0.14
C ASN A 325 15.66 -30.16 0.89
N VAL A 326 15.12 -29.16 0.18
CA VAL A 326 14.54 -27.95 0.77
C VAL A 326 13.02 -27.96 0.68
N LYS A 327 12.34 -27.39 1.68
CA LYS A 327 10.89 -27.16 1.59
C LYS A 327 10.62 -25.91 0.75
N ILE A 328 9.97 -26.10 -0.40
CA ILE A 328 9.60 -24.97 -1.28
C ILE A 328 8.45 -24.16 -0.66
N CYS A 329 8.53 -22.85 -0.79
CA CYS A 329 7.48 -21.93 -0.39
C CYS A 329 6.34 -21.96 -1.42
N GLU A 330 5.29 -22.68 -1.07
CA GLU A 330 4.08 -22.82 -1.89
C GLU A 330 3.17 -21.58 -1.80
N ASP A 331 2.34 -21.42 -2.84
CA ASP A 331 1.38 -20.32 -2.97
C ASP A 331 0.12 -20.46 -2.10
#